data_AF-A0A4Y9XNW8-F1
#
_entry.id   AF-A0A4Y9XNW8-F1
#
_cell.length_a   1.000
_cell.length_b   1.000
_cell.length_c   1.000
_cell.angle_alpha   90.00
_cell.angle_beta   90.00
_cell.angle_gamma   90.00
#
_symmetry.space_group_name_H-M   'P 1'
#
loop_
_entity.id
_entity.type
_entity.pdbx_description
1 polymer ?
#
loop_
_entity_poly.entity_id
_entity_poly.type
_entity_poly.pdbx_seq_one_letter_code
_entity_poly.pdbx_strand_id
1 'polypeptide(L)'
;MLLNAMPLEDMRVLSVCCDPDQAWSAQGWSTLFGTCSNLRHAKIRFSCARPLCELLLTGFSPIQGGPVPLFPRLEQLTLLNVRFGDERHIRTDELPEWLKGQGILKKLVIQDCSITSELVDRLREVVPEVIWDEHLHDMSEDSEEE
;
A
#
# COMPACT_ATOMS: atom_id res chain seq x y z
N MET A 1 15.21 14.30 -30.64
CA MET A 1 14.79 14.90 -29.36
C MET A 1 14.93 13.83 -28.30
N LEU A 2 15.91 13.95 -27.40
CA LEU A 2 16.01 13.07 -26.24
C LEU A 2 15.07 13.63 -25.18
N LEU A 3 13.99 12.88 -24.90
CA LEU A 3 13.21 13.12 -23.70
C LEU A 3 14.15 12.89 -22.52
N ASN A 4 14.52 13.98 -21.81
CA ASN A 4 15.15 13.91 -20.49
C ASN A 4 14.09 13.38 -19.51
N ALA A 5 13.70 12.12 -19.67
CA ALA A 5 12.82 11.44 -18.73
C ALA A 5 13.61 11.20 -17.44
N MET A 6 13.02 11.58 -16.31
CA MET A 6 13.61 11.33 -15.00
C MET A 6 13.78 9.82 -14.80
N PRO A 7 14.97 9.34 -14.41
CA PRO A 7 15.15 7.93 -14.07
C PRO A 7 14.17 7.53 -12.97
N LEU A 8 13.51 6.39 -13.12
CA LEU A 8 12.60 5.87 -12.09
C LEU A 8 13.32 5.64 -10.75
N GLU A 9 14.63 5.41 -10.78
CA GLU A 9 15.49 5.29 -9.60
C GLU A 9 15.46 6.56 -8.72
N ASP A 10 15.24 7.73 -9.30
CA ASP A 10 15.16 9.01 -8.58
C ASP A 10 13.75 9.33 -8.07
N MET A 11 12.76 8.49 -8.38
CA MET A 11 11.38 8.69 -7.95
C MET A 11 11.25 8.62 -6.44
N ARG A 12 10.75 9.71 -5.83
CA ARG A 12 10.53 9.81 -4.38
C ARG A 12 9.09 9.62 -3.95
N VAL A 13 8.15 9.86 -4.87
CA VAL A 13 6.72 9.81 -4.61
C VAL A 13 6.07 8.96 -5.69
N LEU A 14 5.38 7.91 -5.27
CA LEU A 14 4.57 7.05 -6.13
C LEU A 14 3.11 7.25 -5.76
N SER A 15 2.27 7.56 -6.75
CA SER A 15 0.82 7.60 -6.57
C SER A 15 0.20 6.68 -7.62
N VAL A 16 -0.45 5.61 -7.16
CA VAL A 16 -1.07 4.60 -8.01
C VAL A 16 -2.57 4.61 -7.80
N CYS A 17 -3.30 4.69 -8.91
CA CYS A 17 -4.73 4.51 -8.98
C CYS A 17 -5.00 3.55 -10.13
N CYS A 18 -5.41 2.32 -9.82
CA CYS A 18 -5.85 1.36 -10.81
C CYS A 18 -7.35 1.19 -10.72
N ASP A 19 -7.96 0.90 -11.86
CA ASP A 19 -9.35 0.45 -11.91
C ASP A 19 -9.49 -0.88 -11.15
N PRO A 20 -10.62 -1.09 -10.46
CA PRO A 20 -10.85 -2.29 -9.67
C PRO A 20 -10.70 -3.58 -10.48
N ASP A 21 -11.02 -3.53 -11.78
CA ASP A 21 -11.00 -4.65 -12.71
C ASP A 21 -9.61 -4.92 -13.33
N GLN A 22 -8.65 -4.02 -13.14
CA GLN A 22 -7.27 -4.16 -13.64
C GLN A 22 -6.30 -4.37 -12.47
N ALA A 23 -6.47 -5.48 -11.76
CA ALA A 23 -5.54 -5.88 -10.71
C ALA A 23 -4.22 -6.35 -11.32
N TRP A 24 -3.15 -5.60 -11.06
CA TRP A 24 -1.80 -5.99 -11.45
C TRP A 24 -1.22 -6.98 -10.44
N SER A 25 -0.52 -8.00 -10.94
CA SER A 25 0.19 -8.95 -10.08
C SER A 25 1.38 -8.28 -9.38
N ALA A 26 1.82 -8.84 -8.25
CA ALA A 26 3.04 -8.39 -7.56
C ALA A 26 4.27 -8.36 -8.50
N GLN A 27 4.35 -9.29 -9.46
CA GLN A 27 5.40 -9.31 -10.48
C GLN A 27 5.31 -8.12 -11.45
N GLY A 28 4.10 -7.73 -11.85
CA GLY A 28 3.88 -6.54 -12.68
C GLY A 28 4.33 -5.26 -11.97
N TRP A 29 3.97 -5.12 -10.69
CA TRP A 29 4.44 -4.02 -9.85
C TRP A 29 5.96 -4.01 -9.69
N SER A 30 6.57 -5.17 -9.43
CA SER A 30 8.03 -5.30 -9.28
C SER A 30 8.76 -4.95 -10.57
N THR A 31 8.21 -5.30 -11.73
CA THR A 31 8.81 -4.98 -13.04
C THR A 31 8.82 -3.48 -13.31
N LEU A 32 7.78 -2.75 -12.93
CA LEU A 32 7.72 -1.30 -13.13
C LEU A 32 8.48 -0.50 -12.07
N PHE A 33 8.29 -0.86 -10.80
CA PHE A 33 8.72 -0.02 -9.67
C PHE A 33 9.88 -0.63 -8.89
N GLY A 34 10.35 -1.83 -9.23
CA GLY A 34 11.43 -2.50 -8.49
C GLY A 34 12.77 -1.79 -8.52
N THR A 35 12.97 -0.82 -9.40
CA THR A 35 14.17 0.03 -9.46
C THR A 35 14.03 1.32 -8.65
N CYS A 36 12.86 1.63 -8.09
CA CYS A 36 12.56 2.88 -7.39
C CYS A 36 13.14 2.91 -5.96
N SER A 37 14.43 2.70 -5.83
CA SER A 37 15.14 2.58 -4.54
C SER A 37 15.10 3.85 -3.69
N ASN A 38 14.84 5.02 -4.29
CA ASN A 38 14.66 6.29 -3.59
C ASN A 38 13.22 6.62 -3.22
N LEU A 39 12.28 5.68 -3.40
CA LEU A 39 10.88 5.88 -3.04
C LEU A 39 10.75 6.14 -1.55
N ARG A 40 10.14 7.28 -1.20
CA ARG A 40 9.88 7.68 0.19
C ARG A 40 8.41 7.70 0.54
N HIS A 41 7.56 8.08 -0.40
CA HIS A 41 6.13 8.18 -0.18
C HIS A 41 5.38 7.37 -1.22
N ALA A 42 4.53 6.45 -0.77
CA ALA A 42 3.63 5.70 -1.64
C ALA A 42 2.19 6.05 -1.29
N LYS A 43 1.39 6.37 -2.31
CA LYS A 43 -0.06 6.54 -2.20
C LYS A 43 -0.73 5.51 -3.11
N ILE A 44 -1.59 4.68 -2.53
CA ILE A 44 -2.25 3.60 -3.23
C ILE A 44 -3.76 3.74 -3.04
N ARG A 45 -4.50 3.61 -4.14
CA ARG A 45 -5.95 3.73 -4.16
C ARG A 45 -6.63 2.43 -4.57
N PHE A 46 -7.80 2.12 -4.01
CA PHE A 46 -8.63 0.99 -4.46
C PHE A 46 -7.95 -0.40 -4.37
N SER A 47 -8.32 -1.32 -5.27
CA SER A 47 -7.97 -2.75 -5.23
C SER A 47 -6.49 -3.04 -5.48
N CYS A 48 -5.73 -2.12 -6.10
CA CYS A 48 -4.29 -2.29 -6.28
C CYS A 48 -3.50 -2.25 -4.96
N ALA A 49 -4.16 -1.94 -3.83
CA ALA A 49 -3.56 -1.92 -2.51
C ALA A 49 -2.90 -3.24 -2.11
N ARG A 50 -3.56 -4.40 -2.27
CA ARG A 50 -3.00 -5.65 -1.71
C ARG A 50 -1.67 -6.06 -2.35
N PRO A 51 -1.57 -6.27 -3.69
CA PRO A 51 -0.31 -6.74 -4.29
C PRO A 51 0.82 -5.72 -4.14
N LEU A 52 0.49 -4.43 -4.12
CA LEU A 52 1.46 -3.37 -3.98
C LEU A 52 1.91 -3.18 -2.52
N CYS A 53 1.01 -3.29 -1.54
CA CYS A 53 1.35 -3.31 -0.11
C CYS A 53 2.23 -4.51 0.22
N GLU A 54 1.87 -5.70 -0.27
CA GLU A 54 2.68 -6.90 -0.10
C GLU A 54 4.10 -6.65 -0.63
N LEU A 55 4.23 -6.12 -1.86
CA LEU A 55 5.53 -5.80 -2.44
C LEU A 55 6.31 -4.73 -1.64
N LEU A 56 5.62 -3.65 -1.23
CA LEU A 56 6.21 -2.53 -0.51
C LEU A 56 6.72 -2.94 0.88
N LEU A 57 6.01 -3.86 1.53
CA LEU A 57 6.19 -4.14 2.95
C LEU A 57 6.91 -5.45 3.24
N THR A 58 6.70 -6.48 2.43
CA THR A 58 7.44 -7.75 2.56
C THR A 58 8.84 -7.67 1.97
N GLY A 59 9.08 -6.71 1.07
CA GLY A 59 10.41 -6.37 0.59
C GLY A 59 11.07 -7.42 -0.30
N PHE A 60 10.38 -8.52 -0.65
CA PHE A 60 10.94 -9.50 -1.56
C PHE A 60 11.02 -8.93 -2.98
N SER A 61 12.24 -8.71 -3.45
CA SER A 61 12.50 -8.59 -4.87
C SER A 61 12.57 -10.00 -5.47
N PRO A 62 11.58 -10.47 -6.23
CA PRO A 62 11.71 -11.73 -6.97
C PRO A 62 12.88 -11.71 -7.96
N ILE A 63 13.40 -10.51 -8.28
CA ILE A 63 14.50 -10.29 -9.23
C ILE A 63 15.88 -10.38 -8.53
N GLN A 64 16.01 -9.87 -7.30
CA GLN A 64 17.33 -9.75 -6.64
C GLN A 64 17.64 -10.87 -5.63
N GLY A 65 16.67 -11.69 -5.24
CA GLY A 65 16.92 -12.92 -4.45
C GLY A 65 17.58 -12.71 -3.08
N GLY A 66 17.60 -11.49 -2.56
CA GLY A 66 18.25 -11.11 -1.29
C GLY A 66 17.27 -10.57 -0.25
N PRO A 67 17.69 -10.48 1.04
CA PRO A 67 16.86 -10.01 2.15
C PRO A 67 16.69 -8.49 2.21
N VAL A 68 17.06 -7.77 1.13
CA VAL A 68 17.03 -6.31 1.11
C VAL A 68 15.64 -5.85 0.66
N PRO A 69 14.94 -5.01 1.45
CA PRO A 69 13.62 -4.53 1.08
C PRO A 69 13.68 -3.74 -0.23
N LEU A 70 12.72 -3.99 -1.11
CA LEU A 70 12.64 -3.37 -2.44
C LEU A 70 12.61 -1.84 -2.39
N PHE A 71 12.05 -1.27 -1.32
CA PHE A 71 11.97 0.18 -1.10
C PHE A 71 12.59 0.53 0.26
N PRO A 72 13.93 0.56 0.36
CA PRO A 72 14.65 0.71 1.63
C PRO A 72 14.54 2.12 2.23
N ARG A 73 13.85 3.04 1.56
CA ARG A 73 13.67 4.43 1.98
C ARG A 73 12.20 4.81 2.15
N LEU A 74 11.28 3.85 2.12
CA LEU A 74 9.85 4.13 2.26
C LEU A 74 9.54 4.63 3.68
N GLU A 75 9.19 5.90 3.78
CA GLU A 75 8.92 6.59 5.05
C GLU A 75 7.42 6.76 5.28
N GLN A 76 6.62 6.91 4.21
CA GLN A 76 5.18 7.12 4.28
C GLN A 76 4.41 6.22 3.31
N LEU A 77 3.34 5.62 3.83
CA LEU A 77 2.34 4.90 3.04
C LEU A 77 0.98 5.57 3.24
N THR A 78 0.25 5.79 2.15
CA THR A 78 -1.10 6.32 2.16
C THR A 78 -2.01 5.33 1.45
N LEU A 79 -2.97 4.79 2.20
CA LEU A 79 -4.03 3.92 1.70
C LEU A 79 -5.30 4.76 1.57
N LEU A 80 -5.82 4.83 0.35
CA LEU A 80 -6.98 5.64 0.02
C LEU A 80 -8.08 4.77 -0.59
N ASN A 81 -9.29 4.80 -0.04
CA ASN A 81 -10.41 4.02 -0.55
C ASN A 81 -10.09 2.52 -0.68
N VAL A 82 -9.44 1.97 0.34
CA VAL A 82 -9.06 0.56 0.44
C VAL A 82 -10.02 -0.15 1.38
N ARG A 83 -10.52 -1.31 0.95
CA ARG A 83 -11.35 -2.18 1.78
C ARG A 83 -10.47 -3.16 2.54
N PHE A 84 -10.80 -3.46 3.79
CA PHE A 84 -10.14 -4.48 4.61
C PHE A 84 -11.12 -5.60 4.96
N GLY A 85 -10.61 -6.82 5.11
CA GLY A 85 -11.39 -7.93 5.69
C GLY A 85 -12.08 -8.92 4.74
N ASP A 86 -11.92 -8.80 3.41
CA ASP A 86 -12.34 -9.82 2.42
C ASP A 86 -11.12 -10.52 1.81
N GLU A 87 -11.27 -11.75 1.30
CA GLU A 87 -10.22 -12.54 0.64
C GLU A 87 -9.64 -11.84 -0.60
N ARG A 88 -10.42 -10.96 -1.23
CA ARG A 88 -10.00 -10.16 -2.40
C ARG A 88 -9.26 -8.88 -2.01
N HIS A 89 -9.13 -8.61 -0.71
CA HIS A 89 -8.61 -7.36 -0.17
C HIS A 89 -7.49 -7.61 0.85
N ILE A 90 -6.99 -6.55 1.49
CA ILE A 90 -5.98 -6.68 2.54
C ILE A 90 -6.65 -7.35 3.75
N ARG A 91 -6.12 -8.50 4.18
CA ARG A 91 -6.64 -9.19 5.37
C ARG A 91 -6.24 -8.42 6.63
N THR A 92 -7.06 -8.51 7.65
CA THR A 92 -6.91 -7.75 8.90
C THR A 92 -5.68 -8.17 9.71
N ASP A 93 -5.14 -9.36 9.48
CA ASP A 93 -3.94 -9.89 10.12
C ASP A 93 -2.66 -9.63 9.31
N GLU A 94 -2.76 -9.54 7.98
CA GLU A 94 -1.60 -9.40 7.07
C GLU A 94 -0.87 -8.06 7.22
N LEU A 95 -1.60 -6.94 7.18
CA LEU A 95 -0.97 -5.62 7.11
C LEU A 95 -0.10 -5.29 8.36
N PRO A 96 -0.56 -5.53 9.60
CA PRO A 96 0.29 -5.31 10.77
C PRO A 96 1.56 -6.16 10.76
N GLU A 97 1.48 -7.41 10.34
CA GLU A 97 2.64 -8.31 10.27
C GLU A 97 3.64 -7.85 9.20
N TRP A 98 3.15 -7.42 8.03
CA TRP A 98 4.00 -6.84 7.00
C TRP A 98 4.73 -5.58 7.48
N LEU A 99 4.02 -4.70 8.19
CA LEU A 99 4.60 -3.46 8.73
C LEU A 99 5.65 -3.72 9.81
N LYS A 100 5.40 -4.70 10.68
CA LYS A 100 6.31 -5.11 11.75
C LYS A 100 7.66 -5.60 11.21
N GLY A 101 7.66 -6.32 10.09
CA GLY A 101 8.88 -6.80 9.43
C GLY A 101 9.71 -5.72 8.75
N GLN A 102 9.08 -4.60 8.39
CA GLN A 102 9.67 -3.59 7.53
C GLN A 102 10.47 -2.54 8.32
N GLY A 103 9.94 -2.09 9.46
CA GLY A 103 10.65 -1.29 10.47
C GLY A 103 11.13 0.12 10.06
N ILE A 104 11.00 0.52 8.79
CA ILE A 104 11.42 1.86 8.32
C ILE A 104 10.25 2.81 8.06
N LEU A 105 9.03 2.28 7.96
CA LEU A 105 7.83 3.11 7.78
C LEU A 105 7.59 3.97 9.02
N LYS A 106 7.59 5.29 8.83
CA LYS A 106 7.37 6.27 9.90
C LYS A 106 5.91 6.65 10.02
N LYS A 107 5.20 6.67 8.88
CA LYS A 107 3.86 7.21 8.78
C LYS A 107 2.95 6.34 7.91
N LEU A 108 1.78 6.02 8.45
CA LEU A 108 0.68 5.39 7.74
C LEU A 108 -0.52 6.34 7.73
N VAL A 109 -1.04 6.66 6.56
CA VAL A 109 -2.24 7.46 6.38
C VAL A 109 -3.33 6.57 5.80
N ILE A 110 -4.47 6.53 6.45
CA ILE A 110 -5.63 5.71 6.10
C ILE A 110 -6.77 6.68 5.85
N GLN A 111 -7.22 6.76 4.60
CA GLN A 111 -8.23 7.71 4.17
C GLN A 111 -9.34 7.02 3.37
N ASP A 112 -10.59 7.34 3.64
CA ASP A 112 -11.78 6.80 2.98
C ASP A 112 -11.79 5.25 2.96
N CYS A 113 -11.15 4.58 3.93
CA CYS A 113 -10.98 3.13 3.94
C CYS A 113 -12.02 2.42 4.80
N SER A 114 -12.52 1.27 4.33
CA SER A 114 -13.36 0.38 5.15
C SER A 114 -12.49 -0.42 6.11
N ILE A 115 -12.18 0.16 7.28
CA ILE A 115 -11.30 -0.43 8.30
C ILE A 115 -11.95 -0.40 9.68
N THR A 116 -11.71 -1.43 10.50
CA THR A 116 -12.17 -1.47 11.89
C THR A 116 -11.25 -0.68 12.80
N SER A 117 -11.79 -0.05 13.85
CA SER A 117 -10.98 0.63 14.88
C SER A 117 -9.96 -0.29 15.54
N GLU A 118 -10.34 -1.55 15.81
CA GLU A 118 -9.45 -2.58 16.35
C GLU A 118 -8.21 -2.79 15.45
N LEU A 119 -8.39 -2.82 14.12
CA LEU A 119 -7.24 -2.93 13.22
C LEU A 119 -6.38 -1.67 13.26
N VAL A 120 -6.98 -0.49 13.32
CA VAL A 120 -6.23 0.77 13.43
C VAL A 120 -5.40 0.83 14.71
N ASP A 121 -5.94 0.36 15.82
CA ASP A 121 -5.21 0.29 17.09
C ASP A 121 -4.02 -0.67 17.01
N ARG A 122 -4.20 -1.84 16.38
CA ARG A 122 -3.07 -2.76 16.09
C ARG A 122 -2.03 -2.13 15.15
N LEU A 123 -2.44 -1.29 14.20
CA LEU A 123 -1.51 -0.57 13.32
C LEU A 123 -0.70 0.50 14.08
N ARG A 124 -1.30 1.15 15.08
CA ARG A 124 -0.63 2.12 15.97
C ARG A 124 0.44 1.47 16.85
N GLU A 125 0.34 0.16 17.12
CA GLU A 125 1.37 -0.58 17.84
C GLU A 125 2.65 -0.81 17.01
N VAL A 126 2.54 -0.82 15.68
CA VAL A 126 3.64 -1.15 14.76
C VAL A 126 4.15 0.03 13.93
N VAL A 127 3.36 1.09 13.74
CA VAL A 127 3.76 2.31 13.01
C VAL A 127 3.78 3.51 13.96
N PRO A 128 4.87 4.30 14.01
CA PRO A 128 4.99 5.45 14.92
C PRO A 128 3.89 6.52 14.76
N GLU A 129 3.48 6.79 13.52
CA GLU A 129 2.45 7.78 13.20
C GLU A 129 1.38 7.14 12.33
N VAL A 130 0.16 6.99 12.88
CA VAL A 130 -1.02 6.53 12.12
C VAL A 130 -2.06 7.64 12.10
N ILE A 131 -2.35 8.15 10.90
CA ILE A 131 -3.46 9.09 10.66
C ILE A 131 -4.61 8.31 10.06
N TRP A 132 -5.75 8.31 10.74
CA TRP A 132 -7.00 7.73 10.28
C TRP A 132 -8.08 8.80 10.31
N ASP A 133 -8.87 8.90 9.25
CA ASP A 133 -9.95 9.88 9.09
C ASP A 133 -11.30 9.44 9.67
N GLU A 134 -11.33 8.31 10.36
CA GLU A 134 -12.52 7.77 11.06
C GLU A 134 -13.74 7.61 10.15
N HIS A 135 -13.51 7.42 8.83
CA HIS A 135 -14.60 7.13 7.91
C HIS A 135 -15.15 5.72 8.20
N LEU A 136 -16.12 5.64 9.09
CA LEU A 136 -16.91 4.44 9.29
C LEU A 136 -17.74 4.27 8.02
N HIS A 137 -17.59 3.12 7.37
CA HIS A 137 -18.49 2.75 6.29
C HIS A 137 -19.89 2.65 6.90
N ASP A 138 -20.71 3.66 6.65
CA ASP A 138 -22.14 3.55 6.85
C ASP A 138 -22.60 2.48 5.87
N MET A 139 -22.97 1.32 6.39
CA MET A 139 -23.53 0.21 5.61
C MET A 139 -24.98 0.58 5.23
N SER A 140 -25.19 1.75 4.63
CA SER A 140 -26.38 1.97 3.82
C SER A 140 -26.15 1.20 2.54
N GLU A 141 -26.45 -0.09 2.59
CA GLU A 141 -26.77 -0.88 1.43
C GLU A 141 -27.84 -0.09 0.65
N ASP A 142 -27.43 0.52 -0.46
CA ASP A 142 -28.36 1.04 -1.44
C ASP A 142 -29.29 -0.11 -1.80
N SER A 143 -30.56 0.14 -1.52
CA SER A 143 -31.67 -0.73 -1.87
C SER A 143 -31.72 -0.81 -3.38
N GLU A 144 -31.21 -1.89 -3.97
CA GLU A 144 -31.61 -2.27 -5.31
C GLU A 144 -33.05 -2.78 -5.22
N GLU A 145 -33.98 -1.85 -5.41
CA GLU A 145 -35.35 -2.13 -5.85
C GLU A 145 -35.27 -2.86 -7.21
N GLU A 146 -35.71 -4.11 -7.25
CA GLU A 146 -36.32 -4.74 -8.43
C GLU A 146 -37.73 -5.24 -8.10
#